data_AF-A0A521VYS0-F1
#
_entry.id   AF-A0A521VYS0-F1
#
_cell.length_a   1.000
_cell.length_b   1.000
_cell.length_c   1.000
_cell.angle_alpha   90.00
_cell.angle_beta   90.00
_cell.angle_gamma   90.00
#
_symmetry.space_group_name_H-M   'P 1'
#
loop_
_entity.id
_entity.type
_entity.pdbx_description
1 polymer ?
#
loop_
_entity_poly.entity_id
_entity_poly.type
_entity_poly.pdbx_seq_one_letter_code
_entity_poly.pdbx_strand_id
1 'polypeptide(L)'
;MFSIHLSELPRPVKTLILMSVDAVLACAAYWLATIARYGRIPSLTQEQIVAGTAVAVLLMPAIAFALGFYRSVTRFHAPDLASRAGAVGALCGGALAAIALMGGARPLQATGFGFVFALVYFILLLASRAAARWMLGRSNDPGIPVAIYGAGAAGRQLAVMLTRGGQQRAMVFID
;
A
#
# COMPACT_ATOMS: atom_id res chain seq x y z
N MET A 1 19.21 8.48 -17.74
CA MET A 1 18.98 9.93 -17.70
C MET A 1 17.51 10.17 -17.40
N PHE A 2 17.15 10.20 -16.11
CA PHE A 2 15.88 10.58 -15.44
C PHE A 2 15.79 9.85 -14.07
N SER A 3 16.91 9.72 -13.34
CA SER A 3 16.84 9.44 -11.90
C SER A 3 16.54 10.75 -11.20
N ILE A 4 15.27 11.18 -11.33
CA ILE A 4 14.70 12.17 -10.42
C ILE A 4 15.03 11.66 -9.02
N HIS A 5 15.66 12.49 -8.19
CA HIS A 5 16.08 12.18 -6.82
C HIS A 5 14.82 12.04 -5.94
N LEU A 6 13.97 11.05 -6.25
CA LEU A 6 12.78 10.67 -5.51
C LEU A 6 13.12 10.43 -4.03
N SER A 7 14.36 10.05 -3.73
CA SER A 7 14.92 9.94 -2.38
C SER A 7 14.95 11.25 -1.60
N GLU A 8 15.17 12.40 -2.24
CA GLU A 8 15.39 13.70 -1.58
C GLU A 8 14.11 14.52 -1.36
N LEU A 9 12.99 14.11 -1.95
CA LEU A 9 11.75 14.85 -1.80
C LEU A 9 11.26 14.88 -0.34
N PRO A 10 10.67 16.02 0.10
CA PRO A 10 10.04 16.12 1.40
C PRO A 10 9.00 15.01 1.57
N ARG A 11 8.91 14.45 2.78
CA ARG A 11 7.92 13.43 3.15
C ARG A 11 6.49 13.72 2.64
N PRO A 12 5.93 14.94 2.75
CA PRO A 12 4.57 15.21 2.26
C PRO A 12 4.42 15.03 0.74
N VAL A 13 5.44 15.36 -0.05
CA VAL A 13 5.36 15.24 -1.53
C VAL A 13 5.35 13.78 -1.95
N LYS A 14 6.15 12.93 -1.29
CA LYS A 14 6.13 11.47 -1.50
C LYS A 14 4.76 10.87 -1.18
N THR A 15 4.15 11.32 -0.09
CA THR A 15 2.81 10.88 0.28
C THR A 15 1.77 11.31 -0.73
N LEU A 16 1.84 12.54 -1.24
CA LEU A 16 0.93 13.04 -2.26
C LEU A 16 1.04 12.21 -3.56
N ILE A 17 2.26 11.93 -4.02
CA ILE A 17 2.50 11.09 -5.21
C ILE A 17 1.86 9.70 -5.03
N LEU A 18 2.11 9.05 -3.88
CA LEU A 18 1.54 7.73 -3.60
C LEU A 18 0.01 7.76 -3.50
N MET A 19 -0.55 8.84 -2.94
CA MET A 19 -1.99 9.03 -2.86
C MET A 19 -2.61 9.19 -4.25
N SER A 20 -1.96 9.93 -5.15
CA SER A 20 -2.39 10.07 -6.55
C SER A 20 -2.36 8.73 -7.30
N VAL A 21 -1.30 7.94 -7.11
CA VAL A 21 -1.20 6.60 -7.70
C VAL A 21 -2.33 5.70 -7.18
N ASP A 22 -2.58 5.69 -5.87
CA ASP A 22 -3.65 4.88 -5.28
C ASP A 22 -5.04 5.33 -5.74
N ALA A 23 -5.26 6.62 -6.01
CA ALA A 23 -6.50 7.12 -6.60
C ALA A 23 -6.76 6.50 -7.99
N VAL A 24 -5.73 6.43 -8.82
CA VAL A 24 -5.81 5.78 -10.15
C VAL A 24 -6.07 4.28 -10.00
N LEU A 25 -5.40 3.61 -9.05
CA LEU A 25 -5.61 2.19 -8.78
C LEU A 25 -7.01 1.91 -8.23
N ALA A 26 -7.57 2.80 -7.40
CA ALA A 26 -8.93 2.68 -6.89
C ALA A 26 -9.95 2.83 -8.01
N CYS A 27 -9.73 3.77 -8.94
CA CYS A 27 -10.55 3.90 -10.15
C CYS A 27 -10.50 2.62 -10.98
N ALA A 28 -9.31 2.09 -11.25
CA ALA A 28 -9.14 0.82 -11.99
C ALA A 28 -9.83 -0.35 -11.27
N ALA A 29 -9.67 -0.47 -9.95
CA ALA A 29 -10.31 -1.50 -9.14
C ALA A 29 -11.84 -1.42 -9.19
N TYR A 30 -12.40 -0.22 -9.14
CA TYR A 30 -13.84 0.02 -9.23
C TYR A 30 -14.41 -0.50 -10.57
N TRP A 31 -13.78 -0.12 -11.68
CA TRP A 31 -14.22 -0.58 -13.00
C TRP A 31 -14.02 -2.09 -13.20
N LEU A 32 -12.89 -2.64 -12.76
CA LEU A 32 -12.65 -4.08 -12.83
C LEU A 32 -13.66 -4.87 -12.00
N ALA A 33 -13.95 -4.44 -10.77
CA ALA A 33 -14.96 -5.08 -9.94
C ALA A 33 -16.36 -4.99 -10.55
N THR A 34 -16.66 -3.88 -11.22
CA THR A 34 -17.92 -3.67 -11.93
C THR A 34 -18.06 -4.64 -13.10
N ILE A 35 -17.05 -4.72 -13.98
CA ILE A 35 -17.05 -5.65 -15.11
C ILE A 35 -17.10 -7.11 -14.63
N ALA A 36 -16.29 -7.46 -13.64
CA ALA A 36 -16.25 -8.82 -13.09
C ALA A 36 -17.58 -9.24 -12.44
N ARG A 37 -18.30 -8.31 -11.80
CA ARG A 37 -19.56 -8.63 -11.11
C ARG A 37 -20.76 -8.69 -12.03
N TYR A 38 -20.84 -7.77 -13.00
CA TYR A 38 -21.97 -7.69 -13.92
C TYR A 38 -21.76 -8.51 -15.20
N GLY A 39 -20.53 -8.97 -15.49
CA GLY A 39 -20.17 -9.74 -16.69
C GLY A 39 -20.27 -8.95 -18.00
N ARG A 40 -20.68 -7.68 -17.91
CA ARG A 40 -20.86 -6.71 -19.00
C ARG A 40 -20.65 -5.32 -18.45
N ILE A 41 -20.47 -4.35 -19.33
CA ILE A 41 -20.54 -2.93 -18.95
C ILE A 41 -21.98 -2.68 -18.48
N PRO A 42 -22.20 -2.41 -17.18
CA PRO A 42 -23.57 -2.26 -16.69
C PRO A 42 -24.18 -0.97 -17.23
N SER A 43 -25.48 -1.03 -17.50
CA SER A 43 -26.30 0.14 -17.82
C SER A 43 -26.59 0.93 -16.53
N LEU A 44 -25.54 1.51 -15.93
CA LEU A 44 -25.65 2.43 -14.81
C LEU A 44 -26.05 3.81 -15.35
N THR A 45 -26.78 4.59 -14.54
CA THR A 45 -27.04 5.99 -14.88
C THR A 45 -25.72 6.77 -14.84
N GLN A 46 -25.62 7.85 -15.62
CA GLN A 46 -24.43 8.71 -15.62
C GLN A 46 -24.10 9.21 -14.21
N GLU A 47 -25.12 9.53 -13.41
CA GLU A 47 -24.96 9.93 -12.01
C GLU A 47 -24.32 8.83 -11.16
N GLN A 48 -24.76 7.58 -11.30
CA GLN A 48 -24.19 6.44 -10.56
C GLN A 48 -22.74 6.17 -10.93
N ILE A 49 -22.40 6.31 -12.22
CA ILE A 49 -21.03 6.15 -12.73
C ILE A 49 -20.12 7.23 -12.14
N VAL A 50 -20.55 8.50 -12.23
CA VAL A 50 -19.78 9.64 -11.73
C VAL A 50 -19.63 9.57 -10.22
N ALA A 51 -20.71 9.33 -9.49
CA ALA A 51 -20.69 9.22 -8.03
C ALA A 51 -19.83 8.04 -7.55
N GLY A 52 -20.01 6.84 -8.14
CA GLY A 52 -19.24 5.66 -7.78
C GLY A 52 -17.74 5.82 -8.04
N THR A 53 -17.38 6.38 -9.20
CA THR A 53 -15.98 6.66 -9.55
C THR A 53 -15.38 7.74 -8.65
N ALA A 54 -16.13 8.83 -8.37
CA ALA A 54 -15.68 9.90 -7.49
C ALA A 54 -15.44 9.39 -6.06
N VAL A 55 -16.35 8.57 -5.53
CA VAL A 55 -16.17 7.90 -4.24
C VAL A 55 -14.93 7.03 -4.25
N ALA A 56 -14.72 6.20 -5.28
CA ALA A 56 -13.53 5.35 -5.37
C ALA A 56 -12.23 6.17 -5.38
N VAL A 57 -12.17 7.25 -6.16
CA VAL A 57 -10.97 8.09 -6.30
C VAL A 57 -10.69 8.91 -5.03
N LEU A 58 -11.71 9.40 -4.34
CA LEU A 58 -11.53 10.30 -3.20
C LEU A 58 -11.46 9.55 -1.86
N LEU A 59 -12.41 8.66 -1.60
CA LEU A 59 -12.57 8.01 -0.30
C LEU A 59 -11.50 6.94 -0.06
N MET A 60 -11.10 6.19 -1.10
CA MET A 60 -10.19 5.05 -0.91
C MET A 60 -8.76 5.49 -0.55
N PRO A 61 -8.16 6.50 -1.21
CA PRO A 61 -6.86 7.04 -0.77
C PRO A 61 -6.96 7.74 0.59
N ALA A 62 -8.10 8.35 0.93
CA ALA A 62 -8.32 8.94 2.25
C ALA A 62 -8.35 7.87 3.35
N ILE A 63 -9.02 6.73 3.13
CA ILE A 63 -9.00 5.58 4.05
C ILE A 63 -7.56 5.04 4.19
N ALA A 64 -6.85 4.86 3.09
CA ALA A 64 -5.45 4.42 3.11
C ALA A 64 -4.55 5.40 3.88
N PHE A 65 -4.81 6.70 3.77
CA PHE A 65 -4.10 7.73 4.51
C PHE A 65 -4.39 7.67 6.01
N ALA A 66 -5.66 7.56 6.40
CA ALA A 66 -6.10 7.45 7.78
C ALA A 66 -5.50 6.21 8.48
N LEU A 67 -5.41 5.08 7.76
CA LEU A 67 -4.79 3.84 8.25
C LEU A 67 -3.26 3.88 8.26
N GLY A 68 -2.66 5.00 7.86
CA GLY A 68 -1.20 5.16 7.82
C GLY A 68 -0.52 4.24 6.79
N PHE A 69 -1.23 3.82 5.74
CA PHE A 69 -0.66 2.98 4.67
C PHE A 69 0.51 3.65 3.95
N TYR A 70 0.54 4.98 3.92
CA TYR A 70 1.67 5.74 3.35
C TYR A 70 2.84 5.90 4.32
N ARG A 71 2.62 5.71 5.64
CA ARG A 71 3.70 5.75 6.63
C ARG A 71 4.59 4.51 6.53
N SER A 72 4.06 3.34 6.14
CA SER A 72 4.85 2.11 5.98
C SER A 72 5.89 2.20 4.87
N VAL A 73 5.67 3.05 3.85
CA VAL A 73 6.66 3.26 2.78
C VAL A 73 7.93 3.94 3.31
N THR A 74 7.84 4.67 4.42
CA THR A 74 9.01 5.27 5.09
C THR A 74 9.74 4.32 6.05
N ARG A 75 9.24 3.09 6.24
CA ARG A 75 9.84 2.09 7.14
C ARG A 75 10.02 0.78 6.36
N PHE A 76 11.24 0.53 5.86
CA PHE A 76 11.54 -0.55 4.90
C PHE A 76 11.23 -1.98 5.40
N HIS A 77 11.13 -2.17 6.71
CA HIS A 77 10.62 -3.39 7.34
C HIS A 77 9.16 -3.20 7.78
N ALA A 78 8.23 -3.35 6.85
CA ALA A 78 6.81 -3.45 7.15
C ALA A 78 6.34 -4.89 6.88
N PRO A 79 6.58 -5.86 7.80
CA PRO A 79 5.94 -7.18 7.71
C PRO A 79 4.41 -7.05 7.59
N ASP A 80 3.88 -5.93 8.07
CA ASP A 80 2.46 -5.59 8.02
C ASP A 80 1.98 -5.05 6.65
N LEU A 81 2.79 -5.01 5.58
CA LEU A 81 2.34 -4.41 4.32
C LEU A 81 1.09 -5.11 3.77
N ALA A 82 1.10 -6.45 3.78
CA ALA A 82 -0.04 -7.25 3.34
C ALA A 82 -1.24 -7.12 4.28
N SER A 83 -1.03 -7.16 5.60
CA SER A 83 -2.14 -7.01 6.55
C SER A 83 -2.77 -5.61 6.46
N ARG A 84 -1.98 -4.55 6.30
CA ARG A 84 -2.48 -3.18 6.11
C ARG A 84 -3.17 -3.00 4.76
N ALA A 85 -2.60 -3.51 3.68
CA ALA A 85 -3.27 -3.49 2.37
C ALA A 85 -4.61 -4.24 2.43
N GLY A 86 -4.65 -5.37 3.15
CA GLY A 86 -5.87 -6.14 3.37
C GLY A 86 -6.91 -5.36 4.18
N ALA A 87 -6.49 -4.70 5.27
CA ALA A 87 -7.37 -3.85 6.07
C ALA A 87 -7.92 -2.66 5.27
N VAL A 88 -7.06 -1.99 4.48
CA VAL A 88 -7.48 -0.93 3.55
C VAL A 88 -8.50 -1.49 2.55
N GLY A 89 -8.17 -2.58 1.87
CA GLY A 89 -9.06 -3.22 0.90
C GLY A 89 -10.41 -3.61 1.49
N ALA A 90 -10.41 -4.23 2.68
CA ALA A 90 -11.63 -4.65 3.37
C ALA A 90 -12.51 -3.47 3.80
N LEU A 91 -11.92 -2.42 4.36
CA LEU A 91 -12.67 -1.21 4.75
C LEU A 91 -13.24 -0.49 3.53
N CYS A 92 -12.43 -0.36 2.48
CA CYS A 92 -12.83 0.23 1.21
C CYS A 92 -13.97 -0.55 0.53
N GLY A 93 -13.85 -1.88 0.45
CA GLY A 93 -14.89 -2.75 -0.11
C GLY A 93 -16.16 -2.76 0.74
N GLY A 94 -16.02 -2.75 2.07
CA GLY A 94 -17.13 -2.62 3.01
C GLY A 94 -17.86 -1.28 2.86
N ALA A 95 -17.13 -0.18 2.71
CA ALA A 95 -17.71 1.14 2.46
C ALA A 95 -18.48 1.17 1.12
N LEU A 96 -17.92 0.60 0.06
CA LEU A 96 -18.62 0.48 -1.23
C LEU A 96 -19.87 -0.39 -1.14
N ALA A 97 -19.80 -1.52 -0.43
CA ALA A 97 -20.97 -2.36 -0.20
C ALA A 97 -22.06 -1.61 0.58
N ALA A 98 -21.69 -0.87 1.64
CA ALA A 98 -22.63 -0.06 2.42
C ALA A 98 -23.28 1.04 1.57
N ILE A 99 -22.51 1.74 0.73
CA ILE A 99 -23.03 2.76 -0.19
C ILE A 99 -23.99 2.13 -1.19
N ALA A 100 -23.65 0.97 -1.76
CA ALA A 100 -24.53 0.27 -2.69
C ALA A 100 -25.84 -0.18 -2.01
N LEU A 101 -25.78 -0.66 -0.76
CA LEU A 101 -26.97 -1.02 0.04
C LEU A 101 -27.87 0.20 0.28
N MET A 102 -27.29 1.33 0.69
CA MET A 102 -28.03 2.59 0.88
C MET A 102 -28.65 3.09 -0.43
N GLY A 103 -28.00 2.81 -1.56
CA GLY A 103 -28.53 3.08 -2.91
C GLY A 103 -29.60 2.09 -3.39
N GLY A 104 -30.07 1.16 -2.55
CA GLY A 104 -31.14 0.22 -2.89
C GLY A 104 -30.69 -1.05 -3.61
N ALA A 105 -29.39 -1.34 -3.67
CA ALA A 105 -28.89 -2.58 -4.25
C ALA A 105 -29.27 -3.80 -3.38
N ARG A 106 -29.47 -4.95 -4.02
CA ARG A 106 -29.75 -6.20 -3.31
C ARG A 106 -28.57 -6.58 -2.41
N PRO A 107 -28.80 -7.12 -1.19
CA PRO A 107 -27.72 -7.40 -0.25
C PRO A 107 -26.58 -8.24 -0.81
N LEU A 108 -26.90 -9.34 -1.50
CA LEU A 108 -25.92 -10.25 -2.10
C LEU A 108 -25.15 -9.62 -3.28
N GLN A 109 -25.74 -8.64 -3.96
CA GLN A 109 -25.08 -7.93 -5.05
C GLN A 109 -24.11 -6.89 -4.50
N ALA A 110 -24.55 -6.11 -3.51
CA ALA A 110 -23.74 -5.08 -2.85
C ALA A 110 -22.52 -5.67 -2.13
N THR A 111 -22.71 -6.73 -1.32
CA THR A 111 -21.60 -7.40 -0.62
C THR A 111 -20.65 -8.09 -1.59
N GLY A 112 -21.18 -8.75 -2.62
CA GLY A 112 -20.37 -9.39 -3.65
C GLY A 112 -19.53 -8.38 -4.44
N PHE A 113 -20.10 -7.23 -4.80
CA PHE A 113 -19.37 -6.16 -5.46
C PHE A 113 -18.25 -5.60 -4.57
N GLY A 114 -18.57 -5.26 -3.31
CA GLY A 114 -17.59 -4.77 -2.34
C GLY A 114 -16.46 -5.78 -2.08
N PHE A 115 -16.76 -7.07 -2.04
CA PHE A 115 -15.76 -8.13 -1.87
C PHE A 115 -14.81 -8.23 -3.07
N VAL A 116 -15.33 -8.23 -4.30
CA VAL A 116 -14.49 -8.25 -5.51
C VAL A 116 -13.63 -6.99 -5.57
N PHE A 117 -14.20 -5.83 -5.26
CA PHE A 117 -13.44 -4.58 -5.16
C PHE A 117 -12.30 -4.69 -4.14
N ALA A 118 -12.60 -5.15 -2.92
CA ALA A 118 -11.61 -5.30 -1.86
C ALA A 118 -10.42 -6.16 -2.31
N LEU A 119 -10.70 -7.28 -2.98
CA LEU A 119 -9.68 -8.20 -3.48
C LEU A 119 -8.83 -7.59 -4.59
N VAL A 120 -9.47 -6.97 -5.59
CA VAL A 120 -8.76 -6.33 -6.71
C VAL A 120 -7.91 -5.18 -6.21
N TYR A 121 -8.48 -4.32 -5.37
CA TYR A 121 -7.76 -3.16 -4.82
C TYR A 121 -6.59 -3.60 -3.94
N PHE A 122 -6.78 -4.63 -3.11
CA PHE A 122 -5.70 -5.24 -2.33
C PHE A 122 -4.53 -5.69 -3.20
N ILE A 123 -4.80 -6.43 -4.28
CA ILE A 123 -3.77 -6.91 -5.22
C ILE A 123 -3.06 -5.73 -5.89
N LEU A 124 -3.81 -4.73 -6.35
CA LEU A 124 -3.24 -3.54 -6.99
C LEU A 124 -2.37 -2.72 -6.04
N LEU A 125 -2.78 -2.54 -4.79
CA LEU A 125 -1.97 -1.87 -3.77
C LEU A 125 -0.67 -2.63 -3.51
N LEU A 126 -0.73 -3.95 -3.36
CA LEU A 126 0.46 -4.77 -3.18
C LEU A 126 1.41 -4.70 -4.38
N ALA A 127 0.88 -4.82 -5.60
CA ALA A 127 1.65 -4.74 -6.83
C ALA A 127 2.32 -3.37 -6.97
N SER A 128 1.57 -2.28 -6.74
CA SER A 128 2.08 -0.91 -6.74
C SER A 128 3.23 -0.71 -5.76
N ARG A 129 3.10 -1.21 -4.52
CA ARG A 129 4.15 -1.08 -3.50
C ARG A 129 5.34 -2.00 -3.76
N ALA A 130 5.14 -3.17 -4.35
CA ALA A 130 6.24 -4.01 -4.80
C ALA A 130 7.02 -3.35 -5.96
N ALA A 131 6.32 -2.81 -6.94
CA ALA A 131 6.91 -2.06 -8.05
C ALA A 131 7.66 -0.82 -7.58
N ALA A 132 7.06 -0.01 -6.68
CA ALA A 132 7.72 1.15 -6.10
C ALA A 132 9.02 0.77 -5.36
N ARG A 133 9.00 -0.30 -4.57
CA ARG A 133 10.21 -0.81 -3.88
C ARG A 133 11.27 -1.33 -4.86
N TRP A 134 10.86 -1.94 -5.96
CA TRP A 134 11.78 -2.42 -6.99
C TRP A 134 12.42 -1.25 -7.75
N MET A 135 11.62 -0.24 -8.13
CA MET A 135 12.07 0.95 -8.87
C MET A 135 12.95 1.88 -8.04
N LEU A 136 12.67 2.02 -6.74
CA LEU A 136 13.51 2.81 -5.82
C LEU A 136 14.87 2.15 -5.53
N GLY A 137 15.15 1.01 -6.20
CA GLY A 137 16.20 0.08 -5.82
C GLY A 137 15.85 -0.57 -4.50
N ARG A 138 16.39 -1.76 -4.23
CA ARG A 138 16.60 -2.17 -2.85
C ARG A 138 17.36 -1.02 -2.19
N SER A 139 16.67 -0.14 -1.45
CA SER A 139 17.37 0.88 -0.70
C SER A 139 18.31 0.09 0.19
N ASN A 140 19.59 0.24 -0.06
CA ASN A 140 20.67 -0.30 0.72
C ASN A 140 20.68 0.49 2.05
N ASP A 141 19.54 0.47 2.75
CA ASP A 141 19.32 1.14 4.00
C ASP A 141 20.20 0.37 4.99
N PRO A 142 21.27 0.99 5.50
CA PRO A 142 22.40 0.27 6.04
C PRO A 142 22.12 -0.42 7.39
N GLY A 143 20.89 -0.82 7.69
CA GLY A 143 20.48 -1.32 9.00
C GLY A 143 20.58 -0.24 10.07
N ILE A 144 20.01 -0.49 11.25
CA ILE A 144 20.21 0.39 12.40
C ILE A 144 21.69 0.33 12.77
N PRO A 145 22.42 1.47 12.79
CA PRO A 145 23.82 1.48 13.19
C PRO A 145 23.92 1.12 14.67
N VAL A 146 24.67 0.07 14.98
CA VAL A 146 24.88 -0.40 16.36
C VAL A 146 26.37 -0.47 16.67
N ALA A 147 26.72 -0.12 17.89
CA ALA A 147 28.06 -0.33 18.43
C ALA A 147 28.10 -1.69 19.12
N ILE A 148 29.16 -2.47 18.86
CA ILE A 148 29.38 -3.76 19.50
C ILE A 148 30.37 -3.55 20.65
N TYR A 149 29.93 -3.85 21.86
CA TYR A 149 30.78 -3.86 23.04
C TYR A 149 31.52 -5.20 23.12
N GLY A 150 32.85 -5.16 23.11
CA GLY A 150 33.74 -6.32 23.07
C GLY A 150 34.16 -6.70 21.66
N ALA A 151 35.41 -6.38 21.30
CA ALA A 151 36.00 -6.65 19.97
C ALA A 151 36.51 -8.10 19.78
N GLY A 152 36.22 -9.00 20.72
CA GLY A 152 36.67 -10.39 20.72
C GLY A 152 35.98 -11.29 19.68
N ALA A 153 36.25 -12.60 19.75
CA ALA A 153 35.70 -13.59 18.83
C ALA A 153 34.15 -13.60 18.79
N ALA A 154 33.51 -13.40 19.94
CA ALA A 154 32.05 -13.30 20.05
C ALA A 154 31.50 -12.03 19.37
N GLY A 155 32.14 -10.88 19.53
CA GLY A 155 31.74 -9.63 18.90
C GLY A 155 31.83 -9.68 17.37
N ARG A 156 32.88 -10.33 16.84
CA ARG A 156 33.00 -10.56 15.38
C ARG A 156 31.93 -11.50 14.84
N GLN A 157 31.57 -12.55 15.58
CA GLN A 157 30.48 -13.44 15.19
C GLN A 157 29.14 -12.72 15.18
N LEU A 158 28.87 -11.88 16.19
CA LEU A 158 27.69 -11.04 16.24
C LEU A 158 27.65 -10.10 15.03
N ALA A 159 28.75 -9.40 14.71
CA ALA A 159 28.83 -8.52 13.55
C ALA A 159 28.42 -9.24 12.25
N VAL A 160 28.91 -10.46 12.02
CA VAL A 160 28.54 -11.27 10.84
C VAL A 160 27.05 -11.63 10.84
N MET A 161 26.46 -11.95 11.99
CA MET A 161 25.03 -12.21 12.13
C MET A 161 24.20 -10.96 11.81
N LEU A 162 24.63 -9.78 12.25
CA LEU A 162 23.96 -8.51 11.98
C LEU A 162 23.97 -8.18 10.47
N THR A 163 25.12 -8.35 9.81
CA THR A 163 25.24 -8.13 8.36
C THR A 163 24.35 -9.08 7.55
N ARG A 164 24.13 -10.32 8.03
CA ARG A 164 23.22 -11.29 7.40
C ARG A 164 21.75 -11.01 7.70
N GLY A 165 21.44 -10.50 8.89
CA GLY A 165 20.08 -10.19 9.33
C GLY A 165 19.47 -8.96 8.66
N GLY A 166 20.28 -8.06 8.11
CA GLY A 166 19.83 -6.88 7.34
C GLY A 166 19.07 -5.81 8.15
N GLN A 167 18.78 -6.05 9.42
CA GLN A 167 18.08 -5.11 10.30
C GLN A 167 19.04 -4.18 11.06
N GLN A 168 20.28 -4.61 11.31
CA GLN A 168 21.27 -3.91 12.11
C GLN A 168 22.63 -3.98 11.40
N ARG A 169 23.46 -2.95 11.55
CA ARG A 169 24.82 -2.92 11.02
C ARG A 169 25.79 -2.48 12.08
N ALA A 170 26.79 -3.30 12.31
CA ALA A 170 27.92 -2.95 13.16
C ALA A 170 28.68 -1.78 12.54
N MET A 171 28.76 -0.66 13.25
CA MET A 171 29.51 0.53 12.80
C MET A 171 30.84 0.68 13.52
N VAL A 172 30.88 0.34 14.81
CA VAL A 172 32.03 0.55 15.70
C VAL A 172 32.12 -0.59 16.71
N PHE A 173 33.34 -1.01 17.02
CA PHE A 173 33.63 -1.84 18.19
C PHE A 173 34.15 -0.95 19.31
N ILE A 174 33.61 -1.14 20.51
CA ILE A 174 34.07 -0.49 21.74
C ILE A 174 34.69 -1.59 22.59
N ASP A 175 35.92 -1.38 23.06
CA ASP A 175 36.66 -2.26 23.96
C ASP A 175 37.05 -1.49 25.23
#